data_AF-A0A8H6YU89-F1
#
_entry.id   AF-A0A8H6YU89-F1
#
_cell.length_a   1.000
_cell.length_b   1.000
_cell.length_c   1.000
_cell.angle_alpha   90.00
_cell.angle_beta   90.00
_cell.angle_gamma   90.00
#
_symmetry.space_group_name_H-M   'P 1'
#
loop_
_entity.id
_entity.type
_entity.pdbx_description
1 polymer ?
#
loop_
_entity_poly.entity_id
_entity_poly.type
_entity_poly.pdbx_seq_one_letter_code
_entity_poly.pdbx_strand_id
1 'polypeptide(L)'
;MRDPSAAWGFGRRICPGRDMAQWSIWICIASVLATFNLTKSLDEQGVPIEPSGEYTSGLGSYPVPHQCDILPRSEAARAMILSAA
;
A
#
# COMPACT_ATOMS: atom_id res chain seq x y z
N MET A 1 -15.36 9.47 -5.99
CA MET A 1 -14.71 8.86 -7.17
C MET A 1 -14.90 7.35 -7.09
N ARG A 2 -15.82 6.79 -7.86
CA ARG A 2 -16.26 5.39 -7.70
C ARG A 2 -15.44 4.40 -8.54
N ASP A 3 -14.79 4.89 -9.59
CA ASP A 3 -13.90 4.12 -10.46
C ASP A 3 -12.44 4.57 -10.24
N PRO A 4 -11.54 3.68 -9.79
CA PRO A 4 -10.11 3.98 -9.65
C PRO A 4 -9.45 4.42 -10.97
N SER A 5 -9.99 3.99 -12.12
CA SER A 5 -9.44 4.30 -13.44
C SER A 5 -9.51 5.80 -13.77
N ALA A 6 -10.50 6.50 -13.20
CA ALA A 6 -10.69 7.93 -13.40
C ALA A 6 -9.49 8.76 -12.90
N ALA A 7 -8.63 8.20 -12.04
CA ALA A 7 -7.44 8.88 -11.53
C ALA A 7 -6.39 9.11 -12.61
N TRP A 8 -6.46 8.35 -13.70
CA TRP A 8 -5.58 8.49 -14.85
C TRP A 8 -6.06 9.56 -15.84
N GLY A 9 -7.22 10.20 -15.60
CA GLY A 9 -7.80 11.21 -16.49
C GLY A 9 -8.60 10.60 -17.65
N PHE A 10 -8.90 11.42 -18.66
CA PHE A 10 -9.85 11.07 -19.72
C PHE A 10 -9.42 11.56 -21.11
N GLY A 11 -9.92 10.87 -22.14
CA GLY A 11 -9.78 11.26 -23.54
C GLY A 11 -8.33 11.32 -24.01
N ARG A 12 -8.01 12.30 -24.87
CA ARG A 12 -6.68 12.44 -25.49
C ARG A 12 -5.54 12.75 -24.52
N ARG A 13 -5.85 13.14 -23.28
CA ARG A 13 -4.87 13.45 -22.22
C ARG A 13 -4.87 12.43 -21.09
N ILE A 14 -5.49 11.26 -21.30
CA ILE A 14 -5.36 10.15 -20.35
C ILE A 14 -3.89 9.79 -20.16
N CYS A 15 -3.50 9.47 -18.93
CA CYS A 15 -2.13 9.11 -18.59
C CYS A 15 -1.64 7.98 -19.52
N PRO A 16 -0.58 8.20 -20.31
CA PRO A 16 -0.05 7.18 -21.20
C PRO A 16 0.62 6.05 -20.41
N GLY A 17 1.07 6.31 -19.18
CA GLY A 17 1.71 5.33 -18.29
C GLY A 17 0.76 4.52 -17.42
N ARG A 18 -0.58 4.70 -17.54
CA ARG A 18 -1.56 4.07 -16.63
C ARG A 18 -1.46 2.55 -16.59
N ASP A 19 -1.22 1.91 -17.75
CA ASP A 19 -1.22 0.46 -17.85
C ASP A 19 0.04 -0.09 -17.16
N MET A 20 1.21 0.48 -17.45
CA MET A 20 2.46 0.15 -16.76
C MET A 20 2.32 0.37 -15.25
N ALA A 21 1.79 1.52 -14.82
CA ALA A 21 1.63 1.82 -13.40
C ALA A 21 0.69 0.85 -12.71
N GLN A 22 -0.43 0.48 -13.35
CA GLN A 22 -1.39 -0.49 -12.81
C GLN A 22 -0.76 -1.87 -12.63
N TRP A 23 0.03 -2.34 -13.60
CA TRP A 23 0.77 -3.60 -13.48
C TRP A 23 1.84 -3.55 -12.38
N SER A 24 2.59 -2.46 -12.30
CA SER A 24 3.60 -2.28 -11.25
C SER A 24 2.98 -2.27 -9.85
N ILE A 25 1.87 -1.54 -9.67
CA ILE A 25 1.13 -1.51 -8.39
C ILE A 25 0.59 -2.90 -8.06
N TRP A 26 0.02 -3.61 -9.04
CA TRP A 26 -0.49 -4.96 -8.84
C TRP A 26 0.59 -5.93 -8.35
N ILE A 27 1.74 -5.98 -9.04
CA ILE A 27 2.85 -6.87 -8.67
C ILE A 27 3.41 -6.48 -7.30
N CYS A 28 3.53 -5.19 -7.00
CA CYS A 28 3.97 -4.70 -5.70
C CYS A 28 3.04 -5.20 -4.58
N ILE A 29 1.72 -4.97 -4.72
CA ILE A 29 0.72 -5.40 -3.75
C ILE A 29 0.74 -6.92 -3.59
N ALA A 30 0.75 -7.68 -4.69
CA ALA A 30 0.77 -9.14 -4.66
C ALA A 30 2.03 -9.67 -3.97
N SER A 31 3.19 -9.06 -4.21
CA SER A 31 4.46 -9.46 -3.59
C SER A 31 4.45 -9.17 -2.09
N VAL A 32 4.05 -7.95 -1.69
CA VAL A 32 3.92 -7.57 -0.28
C VAL A 32 2.94 -8.50 0.44
N LEU A 33 1.76 -8.72 -0.16
CA LEU A 33 0.75 -9.63 0.36
C LEU A 33 1.11 -11.09 0.17
N ALA A 34 2.22 -11.48 -0.45
CA ALA A 34 2.70 -12.86 -0.46
C ALA A 34 3.69 -13.09 0.70
N THR A 35 4.47 -12.08 1.06
CA THR A 35 5.59 -12.22 2.01
C THR A 35 5.33 -11.61 3.38
N PHE A 36 4.35 -10.71 3.54
CA PHE A 36 4.06 -10.01 4.79
C PHE A 36 2.61 -10.17 5.24
N ASN A 37 2.40 -10.09 6.55
CA ASN A 37 1.12 -9.82 7.17
C ASN A 37 1.09 -8.33 7.54
N LEU A 38 0.04 -7.63 7.08
CA LEU A 38 -0.20 -6.23 7.38
C LEU A 38 -1.32 -6.16 8.43
N THR A 39 -1.01 -5.67 9.62
CA THR A 39 -1.97 -5.55 10.72
C THR A 39 -1.97 -4.15 11.30
N LYS A 40 -3.06 -3.80 11.99
CA LYS A 40 -3.11 -2.57 12.78
C LYS A 40 -2.13 -2.72 13.94
N SER A 41 -1.37 -1.67 14.22
CA SER A 41 -0.55 -1.61 15.43
C SER A 41 -1.46 -1.58 16.66
N LEU A 42 -0.95 -2.08 17.78
CA LEU A 42 -1.65 -2.09 19.07
C LEU A 42 -1.10 -0.98 19.96
N ASP A 43 -1.97 -0.37 20.77
CA ASP A 43 -1.54 0.53 21.84
C ASP A 43 -0.96 -0.23 23.05
N GLU A 44 -0.58 0.50 24.10
CA GLU A 44 -0.01 -0.07 25.33
C GLU A 44 -0.95 -1.06 26.04
N GLN A 45 -2.25 -0.99 25.73
CA GLN A 45 -3.32 -1.79 26.31
C GLN A 45 -3.72 -2.96 25.39
N GLY A 46 -3.07 -3.10 24.22
CA GLY A 46 -3.34 -4.17 23.27
C GLY A 46 -4.54 -3.91 22.35
N VAL A 47 -5.03 -2.67 22.28
CA VAL A 47 -6.17 -2.29 21.44
C VAL A 47 -5.69 -1.83 20.06
N PRO A 48 -6.32 -2.28 18.95
CA PRO A 48 -5.96 -1.84 17.61
C PRO A 48 -6.10 -0.33 17.42
N ILE A 49 -5.04 0.32 16.96
CA ILE A 49 -5.03 1.75 16.62
C ILE A 49 -5.64 1.90 15.22
N GLU A 50 -6.79 2.58 15.15
CA GLU A 50 -7.43 2.90 13.88
C GLU A 50 -6.71 4.06 13.17
N PRO A 51 -6.36 3.93 11.87
CA PRO A 51 -5.88 5.06 11.09
C PRO A 51 -6.94 6.16 11.07
N SER A 52 -6.52 7.43 11.22
CA SER A 52 -7.43 8.59 11.31
C SER A 52 -8.31 8.78 10.06
N GLY A 53 -7.95 8.16 8.94
CA GLY A 53 -8.61 8.36 7.64
C GLY A 53 -8.33 9.73 7.03
N GLU A 54 -7.45 10.52 7.65
CA GLU A 54 -7.05 11.83 7.15
C GLU A 54 -6.03 11.72 6.02
N TYR A 55 -6.15 12.62 5.06
CA TYR A 55 -5.26 12.70 3.90
C TYR A 55 -4.68 14.10 3.80
N THR A 56 -3.45 14.17 3.30
CA THR A 56 -2.79 15.42 2.91
C THR A 56 -3.58 16.11 1.80
N SER A 57 -3.51 17.44 1.80
CA SER A 57 -4.03 18.29 0.73
C SER A 57 -2.88 18.72 -0.20
N GLY A 58 -3.16 18.82 -1.51
CA GLY A 58 -2.17 19.21 -2.49
C GLY A 58 -2.42 18.59 -3.86
N LEU A 59 -1.38 18.60 -4.70
CA LEU A 59 -1.43 18.00 -6.03
C LEU A 59 -1.65 16.48 -5.98
N GLY A 60 -1.12 15.82 -4.94
CA GLY A 60 -1.39 14.43 -4.60
C GLY A 60 -2.15 14.32 -3.28
N SER A 61 -2.85 13.20 -3.09
CA SER A 61 -3.54 12.86 -1.85
C SER A 61 -2.92 11.61 -1.27
N TYR A 62 -2.27 11.75 -0.12
CA TYR A 62 -1.63 10.66 0.62
C TYR A 62 -2.21 10.58 2.03
N PRO A 63 -2.37 9.38 2.60
CA PRO A 63 -2.71 9.24 4.01
C PRO A 63 -1.68 10.00 4.86
N VAL A 64 -2.13 10.65 5.94
CA VAL A 64 -1.20 11.16 6.94
C VAL A 64 -0.40 10.00 7.58
N PRO A 65 0.79 10.25 8.13
CA PRO A 65 1.55 9.22 8.83
C PRO A 65 0.69 8.49 9.87
N HIS A 66 0.65 7.17 9.79
CA HIS A 66 -0.10 6.30 10.68
C HIS A 66 0.73 5.08 11.04
N GLN A 67 0.40 4.45 12.17
CA GLN A 67 1.07 3.24 12.61
C GLN A 67 0.47 2.02 11.90
N CYS A 68 1.34 1.09 11.50
CA CYS A 68 0.96 -0.22 11.00
C CYS A 68 2.09 -1.21 11.28
N ASP A 69 1.70 -2.46 11.50
CA ASP A 69 2.66 -3.54 11.70
C ASP A 69 2.81 -4.32 10.39
N ILE A 70 4.06 -4.44 9.95
CA ILE A 70 4.44 -5.17 8.74
C ILE A 70 5.37 -6.29 9.17
N LEU A 71 4.82 -7.50 9.27
CA LEU A 71 5.53 -8.65 9.81
C LEU A 71 5.73 -9.69 8.70
N PRO A 72 6.91 -10.35 8.60
CA PRO A 72 7.08 -11.47 7.69
C PRO A 72 6.02 -12.53 7.95
N ARG A 73 5.44 -13.08 6.88
CA ARG A 73 4.35 -14.06 7.01
C ARG A 73 4.82 -15.39 7.58
N SER A 74 6.08 -15.74 7.35
CA SER A 74 6.72 -16.96 7.85
C SER A 74 8.22 -16.77 7.96
N GLU A 75 8.89 -17.65 8.70
CA GLU A 75 10.36 -17.66 8.76
C GLU A 75 11.00 -17.91 7.38
N ALA A 76 10.35 -18.70 6.52
CA ALA A 76 10.80 -18.89 5.14
C ALA A 76 10.72 -17.59 4.33
N ALA A 77 9.62 -16.83 4.45
CA ALA A 77 9.50 -15.51 3.81
C ALA A 77 10.54 -14.54 4.35
N ARG A 78 10.76 -14.51 5.68
CA ARG A 78 11.79 -13.71 6.33
C ARG A 78 13.18 -14.02 5.79
N ALA A 79 13.54 -15.30 5.73
CA ALA A 79 14.84 -15.74 5.21
C ALA A 79 15.03 -15.34 3.74
N MET A 80 14.01 -15.54 2.90
CA MET A 80 14.02 -15.11 1.50
C MET A 80 14.28 -13.61 1.38
N ILE A 81 13.52 -12.78 2.11
CA ILE A 81 13.66 -11.32 2.08
C ILE A 81 15.07 -10.88 2.50
N LEU A 82 15.61 -11.44 3.58
CA LEU A 82 16.94 -11.08 4.08
C LEU A 82 18.08 -11.57 3.18
N SER A 83 17.86 -12.63 2.40
CA SER A 83 18.85 -13.16 1.46
C SER A 83 18.93 -12.36 0.14
N ALA A 84 17.92 -11.53 -0.15
CA ALA A 84 17.84 -10.71 -1.35
C ALA A 84 18.48 -9.31 -1.18
N ALA A 85 18.94 -8.96 0.03
CA ALA A 85 19.63 -7.73 0.37
C ALA A 85 21.15 -7.93 0.38
#